data_AF-A0ABD0N686-F1
#
_entry.id   AF-A0ABD0N686-F1
#
_cell.length_a   1.000
_cell.length_b   1.000
_cell.length_c   1.000
_cell.angle_alpha   90.00
_cell.angle_beta   90.00
_cell.angle_gamma   90.00
#
_symmetry.space_group_name_H-M   'P 1'
#
loop_
_entity.id
_entity.type
_entity.pdbx_description
1 polymer ?
#
loop_
_entity_poly.entity_id
_entity_poly.type
_entity_poly.pdbx_seq_one_letter_code
_entity_poly.pdbx_strand_id
1 'polypeptide(L)' 'TCDRIKQSASGTKRRVFIIETMGGYCGYLASVGGLAAGADAAYIFEESFDIRDLQ' A
#
# COMPACT_ATOMS: atom_id res chain seq x y z
N THR A 1 -6.88 0.98 11.22
CA THR A 1 -6.93 1.49 9.84
C THR A 1 -6.47 0.40 8.88
N CYS A 2 -5.17 0.08 8.78
CA CYS A 2 -4.72 -1.06 7.97
C CYS A 2 -4.99 -2.43 8.62
N ASP A 3 -4.89 -2.56 9.94
CA ASP A 3 -5.07 -3.85 10.64
C ASP A 3 -6.44 -4.48 10.41
N ARG A 4 -7.50 -3.66 10.45
CA ARG A 4 -8.88 -4.12 10.21
C ARG A 4 -9.07 -4.57 8.76
N ILE A 5 -8.44 -3.87 7.82
CA ILE A 5 -8.50 -4.22 6.39
C ILE A 5 -7.75 -5.54 6.15
N LYS A 6 -6.56 -5.69 6.74
CA LYS A 6 -5.81 -6.95 6.71
C LYS A 6 -6.59 -8.11 7.32
N GLN A 7 -7.26 -7.88 8.46
CA GLN A 7 -8.13 -8.89 9.06
C GLN A 7 -9.29 -9.29 8.12
N SER A 8 -9.90 -8.32 7.41
CA SER A 8 -10.94 -8.59 6.42
C SER A 8 -10.43 -9.42 5.23
N ALA A 9 -9.24 -9.09 4.70
CA ALA A 9 -8.60 -9.85 3.63
C ALA A 9 -8.30 -11.29 4.08
N SER A 10 -7.75 -11.45 5.29
CA SER A 10 -7.43 -12.76 5.87
C SER A 10 -8.68 -13.64 6.05
N GLY A 11 -9.78 -13.04 6.54
CA GLY A 11 -11.05 -13.76 6.75
C GLY A 11 -11.71 -14.25 5.46
N THR A 12 -11.61 -13.48 4.36
CA THR A 12 -12.21 -13.83 3.07
C THR A 12 -11.28 -14.63 2.15
N LYS A 13 -9.96 -14.56 2.38
CA LYS A 13 -8.87 -15.13 1.56
C LYS A 13 -8.88 -14.60 0.12
N ARG A 14 -7.72 -14.70 -0.57
CA ARG A 14 -7.55 -14.29 -1.98
C ARG A 14 -8.09 -12.88 -2.28
N ARG A 15 -7.89 -11.93 -1.35
CA ARG A 15 -8.32 -10.54 -1.48
C ARG A 15 -7.13 -9.63 -1.23
N VAL A 16 -6.89 -8.72 -2.16
CA VAL A 16 -5.90 -7.64 -2.04
C VAL A 16 -6.66 -6.33 -1.91
N PHE A 17 -6.13 -5.42 -1.08
CA PHE A 17 -6.64 -4.07 -0.97
C PHE A 17 -5.59 -3.10 -1.49
N ILE A 18 -6.01 -2.23 -2.41
CA ILE A 18 -5.25 -1.06 -2.83
C ILE A 18 -5.73 0.10 -1.96
N ILE A 19 -4.80 0.81 -1.31
CA ILE A 19 -5.11 1.87 -0.36
C ILE A 19 -4.40 3.15 -0.80
N GLU A 20 -5.17 4.21 -1.02
CA GLU A 20 -4.64 5.56 -1.27
C GLU A 20 -4.36 6.26 0.06
N THR A 21 -3.19 6.89 0.16
CA THR A 21 -2.80 7.69 1.33
C THR A 21 -2.70 9.16 0.95
N MET A 22 -2.96 10.04 1.94
CA MET A 22 -2.63 11.46 1.82
C MET A 22 -1.12 11.67 1.68
N GLY A 23 -0.69 12.86 1.28
CA GLY A 23 0.74 13.22 1.16
C GLY A 23 1.07 14.06 -0.07
N GLY A 24 0.16 14.17 -1.03
CA GLY A 24 0.42 14.88 -2.29
C GLY A 24 1.58 14.22 -3.03
N TYR A 25 2.66 14.96 -3.26
CA TYR A 25 3.89 14.46 -3.89
C TYR A 25 4.94 13.94 -2.89
N CYS A 26 4.60 13.88 -1.60
CA CYS A 26 5.47 13.34 -0.55
C CYS A 26 4.97 11.95 -0.12
N GLY A 27 5.73 10.92 -0.47
CA GLY A 27 5.47 9.52 -0.18
C GLY A 27 5.71 9.11 1.28
N TYR A 28 6.11 10.01 2.17
CA TYR A 28 6.44 9.66 3.57
C TYR A 28 5.34 8.86 4.28
N LEU A 29 4.08 9.26 4.15
CA LEU A 29 2.95 8.55 4.75
C LEU A 29 2.73 7.17 4.13
N ALA A 30 2.88 7.05 2.81
CA ALA A 30 2.79 5.78 2.10
C ALA A 30 3.92 4.82 2.49
N SER A 31 5.16 5.30 2.54
CA SER A 31 6.34 4.48 2.86
C SER A 31 6.35 4.02 4.32
N VAL A 32 6.18 4.94 5.27
CA VAL A 32 6.18 4.60 6.70
C VAL A 32 4.91 3.83 7.08
N GLY A 33 3.76 4.23 6.54
CA GLY A 33 2.50 3.53 6.76
C GLY A 33 2.50 2.12 6.16
N GLY A 34 3.06 1.96 4.96
CA GLY A 34 3.26 0.67 4.31
C GLY A 34 4.18 -0.24 5.10
N LEU A 35 5.33 0.27 5.56
CA LEU A 35 6.27 -0.48 6.40
C LEU A 35 5.62 -0.92 7.71
N ALA A 36 4.98 0.00 8.44
CA ALA A 36 4.34 -0.29 9.72
C ALA A 36 3.16 -1.28 9.57
N ALA A 37 2.40 -1.16 8.48
CA ALA A 37 1.31 -2.08 8.18
C ALA A 37 1.79 -3.41 7.60
N GLY A 38 3.04 -3.52 7.13
CA GLY A 38 3.56 -4.65 6.37
C GLY A 38 2.88 -4.82 5.01
N ALA A 39 2.75 -3.74 4.25
CA ALA A 39 2.23 -3.77 2.89
C ALA A 39 3.21 -4.48 1.94
N ASP A 40 2.69 -5.19 0.95
CA ASP A 40 3.52 -5.87 -0.06
C ASP A 40 4.21 -4.89 -1.01
N ALA A 41 3.59 -3.75 -1.28
CA ALA A 41 4.15 -2.66 -2.08
C ALA A 41 3.65 -1.29 -1.59
N ALA A 42 4.45 -0.25 -1.79
CA ALA A 42 4.09 1.14 -1.54
C ALA A 42 4.58 1.99 -2.72
N TYR A 43 3.65 2.39 -3.60
CA TYR A 43 3.94 3.25 -4.74
C TYR A 43 3.92 4.72 -4.31
N ILE A 44 5.00 5.45 -4.60
CA ILE A 44 5.18 6.85 -4.21
C ILE A 44 5.63 7.69 -5.39
N PHE A 45 5.46 9.01 -5.31
CA PHE A 45 5.84 9.90 -6.40
C PHE A 45 7.35 9.98 -6.60
N GLU A 46 8.12 9.87 -5.52
CA GLU A 46 9.58 9.96 -5.53
C GLU A 46 10.26 8.80 -6.26
N GLU A 47 9.55 7.69 -6.46
CA GLU A 47 10.03 6.51 -7.16
C GLU A 47 9.19 6.28 -8.43
N SER A 48 9.79 6.55 -9.58
CA SER A 48 9.11 6.32 -10.86
C SER A 48 8.95 4.83 -11.11
N PHE A 49 7.73 4.39 -11.41
CA PHE A 49 7.40 3.02 -11.78
C PHE A 49 6.72 2.99 -13.14
N ASP A 50 6.86 1.87 -13.85
CA ASP A 50 6.19 1.64 -15.12
C ASP A 50 5.24 0.43 -15.07
N ILE A 51 4.63 0.09 -16.21
CA ILE A 51 3.67 -1.02 -16.28
C ILE A 51 4.31 -2.40 -16.02
N ARG A 52 5.62 -2.53 -16.22
CA ARG A 52 6.36 -3.78 -15.99
C ARG A 52 6.58 -4.03 -14.50
N ASP A 53 6.62 -2.97 -13.69
CA ASP A 53 6.73 -3.07 -12.23
C ASP A 53 5.40 -3.49 -11.57
N LEU A 54 4.29 -3.38 -12.29
CA LEU A 54 2.94 -3.73 -11.84
C LEU A 54 2.53 -5.18 -12.19
N GLN A 55 3.37 -5.92 -12.93
CA GLN A 55 3.11 -7.31 -13.36
C GLN A 55 3.58 -8.34 -12.32
#